data_AF-A0A9W3X3S6-F1
#
_entry.id   AF-A0A9W3X3S6-F1
#
_cell.length_a   1.000
_cell.length_b   1.000
_cell.length_c   1.000
_cell.angle_alpha   90.00
_cell.angle_beta   90.00
_cell.angle_gamma   90.00
#
_symmetry.space_group_name_H-M   'P 1'
#
loop_
_entity.id
_entity.type
_entity.pdbx_description
1 polymer ?
#
loop_
_entity_poly.entity_id
_entity_poly.type
_entity_poly.pdbx_seq_one_letter_code
_entity_poly.pdbx_strand_id
1 'polypeptide(L)'
;MRLNISSDTIELEIKPFVLQVDPLQFQEEIKYLHSHMKSGKILPHVEGIYFKSNVEPLTFHADYESKQKILQMAANMGMGQEAFLVTTQLS
;
A
#
# COMPACT_ATOMS: atom_id res chain seq x y z
N MET A 1 0.26 -3.33 7.44
CA MET A 1 -0.66 -2.22 7.60
C MET A 1 0.14 -1.03 8.09
N ARG A 2 0.08 0.13 7.44
CA ARG A 2 0.65 1.39 7.92
C ARG A 2 -0.52 2.35 8.15
N LEU A 3 -0.48 3.08 9.27
CA LEU A 3 -1.50 4.03 9.67
C LEU A 3 -0.84 5.40 9.84
N ASN A 4 -1.29 6.38 9.07
CA ASN A 4 -0.88 7.76 9.18
C ASN A 4 -2.10 8.59 9.60
N ILE A 5 -1.98 9.35 10.67
CA ILE A 5 -3.05 10.21 11.19
C ILE A 5 -2.56 11.66 11.11
N SER A 6 -3.33 12.51 10.44
CA SER A 6 -3.16 13.96 10.43
C SER A 6 -4.32 14.62 11.19
N SER A 7 -4.34 15.96 11.24
CA SER A 7 -5.39 16.72 11.95
C SER A 7 -6.80 16.49 11.39
N ASP A 8 -6.92 16.12 10.12
CA ASP A 8 -8.20 16.03 9.40
C ASP A 8 -8.38 14.73 8.62
N THR A 9 -7.35 13.91 8.51
CA THR A 9 -7.36 12.70 7.68
C THR A 9 -6.70 11.51 8.37
N ILE A 10 -7.32 10.35 8.19
CA ILE A 10 -6.73 9.05 8.54
C ILE A 10 -6.41 8.35 7.23
N GLU A 11 -5.13 8.06 7.00
CA GLU A 11 -4.65 7.31 5.86
C GLU A 11 -4.21 5.92 6.31
N LEU A 12 -4.82 4.91 5.71
CA LEU A 12 -4.58 3.51 6.02
C LEU A 12 -4.04 2.81 4.77
N GLU A 13 -2.76 2.43 4.80
CA GLU A 13 -2.16 1.59 3.77
C GLU A 13 -2.21 0.13 4.21
N ILE A 14 -2.92 -0.67 3.43
CA ILE A 14 -3.08 -2.08 3.73
C ILE A 14 -2.44 -2.93 2.63
N LYS A 15 -1.49 -3.80 3.01
CA LYS A 15 -1.01 -4.85 2.11
C LYS A 15 -2.17 -5.79 1.79
N PRO A 16 -2.19 -6.42 0.61
CA PRO A 16 -3.21 -7.40 0.30
C PRO A 16 -3.31 -8.46 1.41
N PHE A 17 -4.51 -8.63 1.94
CA PHE A 17 -4.80 -9.55 3.03
C PHE A 17 -6.28 -9.91 3.03
N VAL A 18 -6.60 -11.05 3.67
CA VAL A 18 -7.98 -11.44 3.96
C VAL A 18 -8.33 -10.91 5.34
N LEU A 19 -9.35 -10.06 5.41
CA LEU A 19 -9.97 -9.67 6.67
C LEU A 19 -11.07 -10.69 7.01
N GLN A 20 -10.88 -11.40 8.12
CA GLN A 20 -11.80 -12.43 8.58
C GLN A 20 -13.01 -11.82 9.28
N VAL A 21 -14.03 -11.48 8.50
CA VAL A 21 -15.33 -10.95 8.94
C VAL A 21 -16.44 -11.59 8.13
N ASP A 22 -17.65 -11.69 8.69
CA ASP A 22 -18.83 -12.11 7.93
C ASP A 22 -19.29 -10.96 7.00
N PRO A 23 -19.17 -11.09 5.67
CA PRO A 23 -19.53 -10.01 4.76
C PRO A 23 -21.03 -9.68 4.80
N LEU A 24 -21.89 -10.63 5.18
CA LEU A 24 -23.34 -10.40 5.27
C LEU A 24 -23.72 -9.58 6.49
N GLN A 25 -22.99 -9.74 7.60
CA GLN A 25 -23.21 -8.99 8.82
C GLN A 25 -22.72 -7.53 8.68
N PHE A 26 -21.59 -7.30 8.02
CA PHE A 26 -20.91 -6.01 7.95
C PHE A 26 -21.06 -5.29 6.61
N GLN A 27 -22.20 -5.46 5.93
CA GLN A 27 -22.40 -4.93 4.57
C GLN A 27 -22.24 -3.41 4.50
N GLU A 28 -22.73 -2.67 5.49
CA GLU A 28 -22.68 -1.20 5.49
C GLU A 28 -21.26 -0.69 5.74
N GLU A 29 -20.52 -1.32 6.65
CA GLU A 29 -19.11 -1.02 6.91
C GLU A 29 -18.24 -1.33 5.69
N ILE A 30 -18.50 -2.45 5.01
CA ILE A 30 -17.80 -2.81 3.77
C ILE A 30 -18.09 -1.79 2.67
N LYS A 31 -19.36 -1.36 2.50
CA LYS A 31 -19.73 -0.30 1.56
C LYS A 31 -19.06 1.02 1.91
N TYR A 32 -19.04 1.38 3.19
CA TYR A 32 -18.39 2.59 3.68
C TYR A 32 -16.88 2.57 3.38
N LEU A 33 -16.20 1.46 3.68
CA LEU A 33 -14.79 1.30 3.33
C LEU A 33 -14.58 1.44 1.82
N HIS A 34 -15.39 0.75 1.02
CA HIS A 34 -15.30 0.80 -0.43
C HIS A 34 -15.49 2.23 -0.98
N SER A 35 -16.39 3.04 -0.43
CA SER A 35 -16.63 4.41 -0.90
C SER A 35 -15.50 5.39 -0.56
N HIS A 36 -14.65 5.06 0.42
CA HIS A 36 -13.51 5.88 0.84
C HIS A 36 -12.16 5.34 0.36
N MET A 37 -12.15 4.21 -0.36
CA MET A 37 -10.92 3.68 -0.95
C MET A 37 -10.43 4.55 -2.10
N LYS A 38 -9.18 5.04 -1.99
CA LYS A 38 -8.51 5.75 -3.10
C LYS A 38 -8.00 4.81 -4.19
N SER A 39 -7.60 3.58 -3.83
CA SER A 39 -7.07 2.57 -4.76
C SER A 39 -7.27 1.15 -4.23
N GLY A 40 -7.18 0.16 -5.12
CA GLY A 40 -7.43 -1.26 -4.79
C GLY A 40 -8.87 -1.70 -5.06
N LYS A 41 -9.21 -2.92 -4.63
CA LYS A 41 -10.56 -3.52 -4.69
C LYS A 41 -10.81 -4.35 -3.44
N ILE A 42 -12.07 -4.41 -2.99
CA ILE A 42 -12.53 -5.39 -2.01
C ILE A 42 -13.23 -6.51 -2.77
N LEU A 43 -12.82 -7.75 -2.55
CA LEU A 43 -13.39 -8.94 -3.20
C LEU A 43 -13.96 -9.89 -2.14
N PRO A 44 -15.07 -10.58 -2.42
CA PRO A 44 -15.55 -11.63 -1.53
C PRO A 44 -14.54 -12.78 -1.46
N HIS A 45 -14.38 -13.35 -0.27
CA HIS A 45 -13.52 -14.50 0.00
C HIS A 45 -14.26 -15.51 0.89
N VAL A 46 -13.92 -16.79 0.78
CA VAL A 46 -14.56 -17.87 1.58
C VAL A 46 -14.44 -17.65 3.10
N GLU A 47 -13.39 -16.97 3.53
CA GLU A 47 -13.11 -16.65 4.94
C GLU A 47 -13.36 -15.17 5.30
N GLY A 48 -14.00 -14.39 4.41
CA GLY A 48 -14.34 -12.99 4.68
C GLY A 48 -14.21 -12.08 3.47
N ILE A 49 -13.46 -10.99 3.60
CA ILE A 49 -13.20 -10.06 2.48
C ILE A 49 -11.72 -9.96 2.18
N TYR A 50 -11.36 -9.98 0.89
CA TYR A 50 -10.00 -9.84 0.42
C TYR A 50 -9.76 -8.43 -0.10
N PHE A 51 -8.77 -7.75 0.48
CA PHE A 51 -8.28 -6.48 -0.04
C PHE A 51 -7.24 -6.76 -1.12
N LYS A 52 -7.57 -6.44 -2.37
CA LYS A 52 -6.67 -6.56 -3.51
C LYS A 52 -6.05 -5.20 -3.82
N SER A 53 -4.72 -5.11 -3.83
CA SER A 53 -4.01 -3.94 -4.33
C SER A 53 -4.10 -3.87 -5.87
N ASN A 54 -4.15 -2.65 -6.42
CA ASN A 54 -3.98 -2.42 -7.85
C ASN A 54 -2.50 -2.31 -8.25
N VAL A 55 -1.58 -2.40 -7.28
CA VAL A 55 -0.13 -2.35 -7.48
C VAL A 55 0.40 -3.77 -7.63
N GLU A 56 1.12 -4.03 -8.71
CA GLU A 56 1.83 -5.29 -8.94
C GLU A 56 3.30 -5.18 -8.51
N PRO A 57 3.89 -6.25 -7.95
CA PRO A 57 5.29 -6.23 -7.57
C PRO A 57 6.18 -6.20 -8.82
N LEU A 58 7.01 -5.17 -8.93
CA LEU A 58 8.12 -5.12 -9.89
C LEU A 58 9.40 -5.59 -9.19
N THR A 59 10.00 -6.68 -9.68
CA THR A 59 11.31 -7.17 -9.20
C THR A 59 12.34 -6.96 -10.28
N PHE A 60 13.46 -6.31 -9.94
CA PHE A 60 14.61 -6.15 -10.81
C PHE A 60 15.89 -6.45 -10.04
N HIS A 61 16.91 -6.92 -10.75
CA HIS A 61 18.24 -7.12 -10.19
C HIS A 61 19.08 -5.87 -10.46
N ALA A 62 19.74 -5.37 -9.43
CA ALA A 62 20.72 -4.29 -9.54
C ALA A 62 22.07 -4.82 -9.04
N ASP A 63 23.14 -4.46 -9.75
CA ASP A 63 24.49 -4.69 -9.25
C ASP A 63 24.75 -3.88 -7.97
N TYR A 64 25.84 -4.22 -7.29
CA TYR A 64 26.19 -3.61 -6.01
C TYR A 64 26.36 -2.09 -6.14
N GLU A 65 27.04 -1.60 -7.18
CA GLU A 65 27.32 -0.17 -7.36
C GLU A 65 26.04 0.63 -7.57
N SER A 66 25.13 0.12 -8.40
CA SER A 66 23.82 0.70 -8.65
C SER A 66 23.00 0.76 -7.37
N LYS A 67 23.02 -0.31 -6.58
CA LYS A 67 22.34 -0.33 -5.27
C LYS A 67 22.93 0.71 -4.31
N GLN A 68 24.26 0.83 -4.21
CA GLN A 68 24.90 1.81 -3.32
C GLN A 68 24.58 3.25 -3.74
N LYS A 69 24.54 3.55 -5.05
CA LYS A 69 24.13 4.86 -5.54
C LYS A 69 22.72 5.23 -5.12
N ILE A 70 21.76 4.31 -5.25
CA ILE A 70 20.37 4.54 -4.83
C ILE A 70 20.30 4.81 -3.32
N LEU A 71 21.01 4.03 -2.51
CA LEU A 71 21.06 4.22 -1.06
C LEU A 71 21.64 5.60 -0.69
N GLN A 72 22.70 6.03 -1.36
CA GLN A 72 23.31 7.33 -1.13
C GLN A 72 22.39 8.48 -1.55
N MET A 73 21.73 8.37 -2.70
CA MET A 73 20.78 9.38 -3.17
C MET A 73 19.59 9.52 -2.22
N ALA A 74 19.04 8.40 -1.75
CA ALA A 74 17.97 8.39 -0.76
C ALA A 74 18.42 9.06 0.55
N ALA A 75 19.62 8.72 1.05
CA ALA A 75 20.18 9.32 2.25
C ALA A 75 20.41 10.83 2.12
N ASN A 76 20.91 11.29 0.97
CA ASN A 76 21.13 12.72 0.69
C ASN A 76 19.81 13.52 0.71
N MET A 77 18.69 12.87 0.40
CA MET A 77 17.35 13.48 0.45
C MET A 77 16.67 13.31 1.82
N GLY A 78 17.33 12.66 2.78
CA GLY A 78 16.73 12.35 4.08
C GLY A 78 15.58 11.33 3.99
N MET A 79 15.54 10.53 2.93
CA MET A 79 14.46 9.58 2.64
C MET A 79 14.93 8.13 2.80
N GLY A 80 13.98 7.24 3.14
CA GLY A 80 14.21 5.80 3.04
C GLY A 80 14.30 5.34 1.57
N GLN A 81 15.00 4.24 1.32
CA GLN A 81 15.19 3.67 -0.02
C GLN A 81 13.85 3.44 -0.76
N GLU A 82 12.85 2.88 -0.08
CA GLU A 82 11.52 2.64 -0.66
C GLU A 82 10.86 3.94 -1.13
N ALA A 83 10.88 4.97 -0.28
CA ALA A 83 10.29 6.28 -0.61
C ALA A 83 11.01 6.95 -1.77
N PHE A 84 12.34 6.88 -1.80
CA PHE A 84 13.15 7.41 -2.90
C PHE A 84 12.84 6.72 -4.25
N LEU A 85 12.65 5.40 -4.25
CA LEU A 85 12.29 4.66 -5.46
C LEU A 85 10.88 4.98 -5.96
N VAL A 86 9.94 5.27 -5.05
CA VAL A 86 8.58 5.67 -5.42
C VAL A 86 8.55 7.06 -6.05
N THR A 87 9.33 8.02 -5.52
CA THR A 87 9.36 9.40 -6.05
C THR A 87 10.07 9.53 -7.39
N THR A 88 10.98 8.60 -7.72
CA THR A 88 11.74 8.60 -8.97
C THR A 88 11.00 7.94 -10.15
N GLN A 89 9.83 7.33 -9.93
CA GLN A 89 9.01 6.74 -11.01
C GLN A 89 8.04 7.73 -11.69
N LEU A 90 8.01 9.02 -11.29
CA LEU A 90 7.07 10.03 -11.79
C LEU A 90 7.73 11.23 -12.50
N SER A 91 8.99 11.09 -12.92
CA SER A 91 9.74 12.10 -13.69
C SER A 91 10.00 11.66 -15.13
#